data_AF-A0A2T7KBF4-F1
#
_entry.id   AF-A0A2T7KBF4-F1
#
_cell.length_a   1.000
_cell.length_b   1.000
_cell.length_c   1.000
_cell.angle_alpha   90.00
_cell.angle_beta   90.00
_cell.angle_gamma   90.00
#
_symmetry.space_group_name_H-M   'P 1'
#
loop_
_entity.id
_entity.type
_entity.pdbx_description
1 polymer ?
#
loop_
_entity_poly.entity_id
_entity_poly.type
_entity_poly.pdbx_seq_one_letter_code
_entity_poly.pdbx_strand_id
1 'polypeptide(L)'
;MARILAVRSANIQAAADGLADAGYGLHLGTNTLRHFPRNKFGTVRKGMRHGLVAVLTDGWKGAYGSAGRKWRDLRDEFGIVGYERAFEDTFGFDTGWHLHWHTMWVTEEVLDDETQARLRDALAEAWATAVEAAGGYSVSEACDRPGCHCGGKGHGFDLRPLNKGEEGQAARYLYKDGDKAKGGGVAKIGLELASDNKAARLDGRMGPLELGDAAAAELLRLGQPGPLVEKYREREFGVFQVRKHYRTQNLNKLIKALGIPQDERTKEQITDDTVGLTAIAVIPASTWYRHIARHKGRRLDLVKVAERYGLPGVRRLVESWGLVWGKDVLDPPQALGPADLNAEQLALQEPREIPAAEAEFRAARKAANEARAKDVAAALDRFRNPRRDVPIKVSLKKPIRAKQRPAA
;
A
#
# COMPACT_ATOMS: atom_id res chain seq x y z
N MET A 1 1.09 7.27 -9.18
CA MET A 1 1.78 6.20 -8.43
C MET A 1 3.20 5.95 -8.93
N ALA A 2 3.43 5.77 -10.24
CA ALA A 2 4.76 5.53 -10.81
C ALA A 2 5.83 6.58 -10.40
N ARG A 3 5.48 7.88 -10.39
CA ARG A 3 6.37 8.97 -9.95
C ARG A 3 6.85 8.83 -8.49
N ILE A 4 5.94 8.49 -7.58
CA ILE A 4 6.27 8.23 -6.16
C ILE A 4 7.23 7.06 -6.03
N LEU A 5 6.98 5.96 -6.75
CA LEU A 5 7.84 4.77 -6.69
C LEU A 5 9.23 5.07 -7.28
N ALA A 6 9.30 5.87 -8.35
CA ALA A 6 10.57 6.31 -8.93
C ALA A 6 11.39 7.16 -7.96
N VAL A 7 10.79 8.15 -7.30
CA VAL A 7 11.47 8.96 -6.28
C VAL A 7 11.95 8.10 -5.11
N ARG A 8 11.11 7.18 -4.63
CA ARG A 8 11.50 6.25 -3.55
C ARG A 8 12.65 5.34 -3.97
N SER A 9 12.59 4.80 -5.19
CA SER A 9 13.68 4.02 -5.78
C SER A 9 14.98 4.84 -5.82
N ALA A 10 14.91 6.11 -6.23
CA ALA A 10 16.08 6.99 -6.26
C ALA A 10 16.64 7.27 -4.86
N ASN A 11 15.79 7.53 -3.86
CA ASN A 11 16.22 7.74 -2.48
C ASN A 11 16.89 6.50 -1.87
N ILE A 12 16.37 5.31 -2.17
CA ILE A 12 16.96 4.04 -1.74
C ILE A 12 18.32 3.84 -2.40
N GLN A 13 18.42 4.11 -3.70
CA GLN A 13 19.68 4.00 -4.43
C GLN A 13 20.73 4.98 -3.88
N ALA A 14 20.37 6.26 -3.71
CA ALA A 14 21.26 7.26 -3.13
C ALA A 14 21.73 6.89 -1.72
N ALA A 15 20.83 6.31 -0.91
CA ALA A 15 21.18 5.80 0.42
C ALA A 15 22.19 4.64 0.32
N ALA A 16 21.94 3.66 -0.54
CA ALA A 16 22.86 2.53 -0.74
C ALA A 16 24.24 3.01 -1.22
N ASP A 17 24.29 3.88 -2.23
CA ASP A 17 25.54 4.40 -2.78
C ASP A 17 26.33 5.18 -1.73
N GLY A 18 25.68 6.11 -1.03
CA GLY A 18 26.34 6.92 0.00
C GLY A 18 26.80 6.11 1.22
N LEU A 19 26.07 5.06 1.61
CA LEU A 19 26.49 4.17 2.70
C LEU A 19 27.69 3.30 2.29
N ALA A 20 27.69 2.78 1.06
CA ALA A 20 28.82 2.02 0.52
C ALA A 20 30.07 2.90 0.39
N ASP A 21 29.92 4.14 -0.09
CA ASP A 21 31.01 5.12 -0.17
C ASP A 21 31.59 5.48 1.21
N ALA A 22 30.75 5.45 2.25
CA ALA A 22 31.16 5.66 3.64
C ALA A 22 31.73 4.40 4.32
N GLY A 23 31.87 3.28 3.61
CA GLY A 23 32.50 2.05 4.11
C GLY A 23 31.57 1.05 4.82
N TYR A 24 30.27 1.30 4.85
CA TYR A 24 29.31 0.38 5.48
C TYR A 24 29.08 -0.88 4.63
N GLY A 25 28.87 -2.03 5.28
CA GLY A 25 28.49 -3.26 4.59
C GLY A 25 27.01 -3.26 4.22
N LEU A 26 26.70 -3.70 3.00
CA LEU A 26 25.34 -3.73 2.48
C LEU A 26 24.95 -5.15 2.06
N HIS A 27 23.78 -5.60 2.52
CA HIS A 27 23.29 -6.94 2.24
C HIS A 27 21.81 -6.93 1.84
N LEU A 28 21.47 -7.50 0.69
CA LEU A 28 20.09 -7.66 0.25
C LEU A 28 19.56 -9.01 0.71
N GLY A 29 18.62 -8.96 1.64
CA GLY A 29 17.85 -10.09 2.14
C GLY A 29 16.49 -10.23 1.48
N THR A 30 16.01 -11.47 1.35
CA THR A 30 14.62 -11.78 0.98
C THR A 30 14.03 -12.77 1.97
N ASN A 31 12.99 -12.35 2.70
CA ASN A 31 12.24 -13.19 3.62
C ASN A 31 11.00 -13.73 2.93
N THR A 32 10.93 -15.05 2.78
CA THR A 32 9.88 -15.74 2.03
C THR A 32 9.05 -16.62 2.96
N LEU A 33 7.74 -16.64 2.76
CA LEU A 33 6.86 -17.63 3.38
C LEU A 33 6.75 -18.87 2.51
N ARG A 34 6.68 -20.05 3.14
CA ARG A 34 6.09 -21.21 2.50
C ARG A 34 4.58 -21.03 2.43
N HIS A 35 4.01 -21.22 1.24
CA HIS A 35 2.58 -21.03 1.00
C HIS A 35 2.07 -22.00 -0.08
N PHE A 36 0.75 -22.05 -0.22
CA PHE A 36 0.04 -22.90 -1.17
C PHE A 36 -1.10 -22.11 -1.84
N PRO A 37 -1.59 -22.54 -3.02
CA PRO A 37 -2.66 -21.84 -3.75
C PRO A 37 -3.93 -21.58 -2.93
N ARG A 38 -4.23 -22.46 -1.98
CA ARG A 38 -5.37 -22.35 -1.07
C ARG A 38 -5.24 -21.27 0.00
N ASN A 39 -4.03 -20.79 0.27
CA ASN A 39 -3.82 -19.79 1.32
C ASN A 39 -4.37 -18.43 0.89
N LYS A 40 -5.14 -17.82 1.78
CA LYS A 40 -5.70 -16.48 1.59
C LYS A 40 -4.63 -15.43 1.83
N PHE A 41 -4.72 -14.32 1.10
CA PHE A 41 -3.85 -13.16 1.25
C PHE A 41 -3.83 -12.67 2.70
N GLY A 42 -5.01 -12.55 3.32
CA GLY A 42 -5.13 -12.20 4.74
C GLY A 42 -5.16 -10.70 5.01
N THR A 43 -5.00 -10.31 6.28
CA THR A 43 -4.96 -8.90 6.69
C THR A 43 -4.32 -8.73 8.07
N VAL A 44 -3.85 -7.51 8.37
CA VAL A 44 -3.39 -7.09 9.71
C VAL A 44 -4.39 -6.20 10.46
N ARG A 45 -5.60 -5.99 9.91
CA ARG A 45 -6.65 -5.17 10.53
C ARG A 45 -6.96 -5.63 11.97
N LYS A 46 -7.12 -4.66 12.87
CA LYS A 46 -7.47 -4.92 14.27
C LYS A 46 -8.76 -5.74 14.36
N GLY A 47 -8.70 -6.89 15.04
CA GLY A 47 -9.84 -7.80 15.23
C GLY A 47 -10.15 -8.72 14.04
N MET A 48 -9.39 -8.66 12.94
CA MET A 48 -9.59 -9.49 11.74
C MET A 48 -8.28 -10.09 11.24
N ARG A 49 -7.26 -10.18 12.08
CA ARG A 49 -5.91 -10.57 11.67
C ARG A 49 -5.88 -12.06 11.28
N HIS A 50 -5.52 -12.37 10.03
CA HIS A 50 -5.40 -13.75 9.52
C HIS A 50 -4.60 -13.80 8.20
N GLY A 51 -4.34 -15.02 7.70
CA GLY A 51 -3.75 -15.28 6.37
C GLY A 51 -2.29 -14.88 6.24
N LEU A 52 -1.77 -14.91 5.00
CA LEU A 52 -0.34 -14.74 4.72
C LEU A 52 0.21 -13.39 5.18
N VAL A 53 -0.54 -12.30 5.01
CA VAL A 53 -0.17 -10.96 5.48
C VAL A 53 0.06 -10.92 7.00
N ALA A 54 -0.80 -11.60 7.76
CA ALA A 54 -0.66 -11.66 9.22
C ALA A 54 0.61 -12.40 9.61
N VAL A 55 0.81 -13.60 9.05
CA VAL A 55 1.99 -14.45 9.28
C VAL A 55 3.28 -13.72 8.89
N LEU A 56 3.33 -13.12 7.70
CA LEU A 56 4.52 -12.40 7.23
C LEU A 56 4.87 -11.23 8.17
N THR A 57 3.85 -10.51 8.64
CA THR A 57 4.06 -9.35 9.52
C THR A 57 4.44 -9.76 10.94
N ASP A 58 3.86 -10.84 11.46
CA ASP A 58 4.18 -11.35 12.80
C ASP A 58 5.53 -12.07 12.83
N GLY A 59 5.85 -12.85 11.79
CA GLY A 59 7.19 -13.41 11.58
C GLY A 59 8.26 -12.33 11.57
N TRP A 60 8.01 -11.21 10.87
CA TRP A 60 8.95 -10.07 10.87
C TRP A 60 9.15 -9.50 12.27
N LYS A 61 8.04 -9.28 13.00
CA LYS A 61 8.10 -8.74 14.36
C LYS A 61 8.76 -9.70 15.34
N GLY A 62 8.53 -10.99 15.19
CA GLY A 62 9.14 -12.03 16.03
C GLY A 62 10.64 -12.15 15.78
N ALA A 63 11.07 -12.11 14.52
CA ALA A 63 12.47 -12.25 14.13
C ALA A 63 13.28 -10.97 14.44
N TYR A 64 12.77 -9.81 14.01
CA TYR A 64 13.54 -8.56 13.91
C TYR A 64 12.86 -7.37 14.61
N GLY A 65 11.95 -7.65 15.54
CA GLY A 65 11.30 -6.63 16.36
C GLY A 65 12.30 -5.97 17.32
N SER A 66 12.35 -4.63 17.31
CA SER A 66 13.36 -3.85 18.04
C SER A 66 13.37 -4.03 19.57
N ALA A 67 12.29 -4.57 20.15
CA ALA A 67 12.22 -4.87 21.59
C ALA A 67 12.78 -6.27 21.96
N GLY A 68 13.00 -7.14 20.98
CA GLY A 68 13.46 -8.51 21.21
C GLY A 68 14.91 -8.58 21.65
N ARG A 69 15.22 -9.44 22.63
CA ARG A 69 16.61 -9.73 23.05
C ARG A 69 17.41 -10.35 21.90
N LYS A 70 16.87 -11.40 21.26
CA LYS A 70 17.52 -12.07 20.12
C LYS A 70 17.92 -11.10 19.00
N TRP A 71 17.04 -10.14 18.67
CA TRP A 71 17.35 -9.12 17.67
C TRP A 71 18.48 -8.20 18.10
N ARG A 72 18.54 -7.80 19.38
CA ARG A 72 19.65 -6.99 19.90
C ARG A 72 20.96 -7.77 19.86
N ASP A 73 20.94 -9.04 20.24
CA ASP A 73 22.12 -9.90 20.23
C ASP A 73 22.64 -10.07 18.78
N LEU A 74 21.76 -10.36 17.81
CA LEU A 74 22.12 -10.41 16.37
C LEU A 74 22.70 -9.10 15.87
N ARG A 75 22.09 -7.98 16.28
CA ARG A 75 22.54 -6.65 15.87
C ARG A 75 23.94 -6.36 16.39
N ASP A 76 24.17 -6.66 17.66
CA ASP A 76 25.43 -6.38 18.33
C ASP A 76 26.53 -7.36 17.86
N GLU A 77 26.21 -8.62 17.56
CA GLU A 77 27.16 -9.63 17.03
C GLU A 77 27.68 -9.27 15.64
N PHE A 78 26.79 -8.83 14.74
CA PHE A 78 27.13 -8.58 13.32
C PHE A 78 27.29 -7.09 12.99
N GLY A 79 27.29 -6.21 13.99
CA GLY A 79 27.41 -4.76 13.80
C GLY A 79 26.29 -4.19 12.93
N ILE A 80 25.04 -4.66 13.06
CA ILE A 80 23.93 -4.19 12.21
C ILE A 80 23.48 -2.78 12.66
N VAL A 81 23.74 -1.78 11.85
CA VAL A 81 23.30 -0.39 12.12
C VAL A 81 21.77 -0.28 12.01
N GLY A 82 21.21 -0.94 11.01
CA GLY A 82 19.81 -0.83 10.69
C GLY A 82 19.43 -1.54 9.40
N TYR A 83 18.20 -1.28 8.96
CA TYR A 83 17.70 -1.86 7.73
C TYR A 83 16.65 -0.97 7.07
N GLU A 84 16.48 -1.20 5.77
CA GLU A 84 15.37 -0.70 4.99
C GLU A 84 14.65 -1.87 4.33
N ARG A 85 13.33 -1.94 4.47
CA ARG A 85 12.53 -3.06 3.98
C ARG A 85 11.33 -2.64 3.16
N ALA A 86 10.95 -3.52 2.26
CA ALA A 86 9.86 -3.36 1.31
C ALA A 86 8.99 -4.61 1.27
N PHE A 87 7.67 -4.41 1.29
CA PHE A 87 6.67 -5.45 1.11
C PHE A 87 6.49 -5.70 -0.38
N GLU A 88 6.65 -6.94 -0.79
CA GLU A 88 6.32 -7.40 -2.12
C GLU A 88 5.19 -8.42 -2.06
N ASP A 89 4.26 -8.31 -3.01
CA ASP A 89 3.23 -9.30 -3.22
C ASP A 89 2.90 -9.54 -4.69
N THR A 90 2.80 -10.80 -5.08
CA THR A 90 2.39 -11.23 -6.43
C THR A 90 1.35 -12.34 -6.38
N PHE A 91 0.60 -12.53 -7.45
CA PHE A 91 -0.42 -13.57 -7.58
C PHE A 91 -0.21 -14.40 -8.84
N GLY A 92 -0.28 -15.73 -8.71
CA GLY A 92 -0.43 -16.65 -9.83
C GLY A 92 -1.57 -17.63 -9.57
N PHE A 93 -2.26 -18.09 -10.60
CA PHE A 93 -3.37 -19.03 -10.43
C PHE A 93 -2.91 -20.38 -9.87
N ASP A 94 -1.80 -20.90 -10.39
CA ASP A 94 -1.29 -22.22 -10.00
C ASP A 94 -0.54 -22.22 -8.66
N THR A 95 -0.07 -21.05 -8.22
CA THR A 95 0.79 -20.92 -7.05
C THR A 95 0.17 -20.11 -5.92
N GLY A 96 -0.89 -19.34 -6.19
CA GLY A 96 -1.55 -18.47 -5.22
C GLY A 96 -0.80 -17.17 -4.97
N TRP A 97 -0.90 -16.70 -3.72
CA TRP A 97 -0.30 -15.45 -3.27
C TRP A 97 1.14 -15.65 -2.80
N HIS A 98 2.08 -14.91 -3.37
CA HIS A 98 3.47 -14.87 -2.97
C HIS A 98 3.74 -13.56 -2.24
N LEU A 99 4.12 -13.63 -0.98
CA LEU A 99 4.38 -12.46 -0.15
C LEU A 99 5.79 -12.53 0.43
N HIS A 100 6.54 -11.44 0.31
CA HIS A 100 7.94 -11.37 0.70
C HIS A 100 8.26 -10.02 1.35
N TRP A 101 9.27 -10.02 2.23
CA TRP A 101 10.00 -8.79 2.55
C TRP A 101 11.32 -8.80 1.79
N HIS A 102 11.58 -7.76 1.01
CA HIS A 102 12.92 -7.42 0.59
C HIS A 102 13.54 -6.47 1.60
N THR A 103 14.78 -6.72 2.01
CA THR A 103 15.43 -5.93 3.06
C THR A 103 16.87 -5.62 2.68
N MET A 104 17.25 -4.36 2.66
CA MET A 104 18.66 -3.95 2.73
C MET A 104 19.07 -3.86 4.19
N TRP A 105 19.97 -4.75 4.60
CA TRP A 105 20.64 -4.71 5.89
C TRP A 105 21.92 -3.91 5.75
N VAL A 106 22.23 -3.10 6.78
CA VAL A 106 23.41 -2.25 6.82
C VAL A 106 24.23 -2.62 8.04
N THR A 107 25.48 -3.01 7.83
CA THR A 107 26.47 -3.34 8.87
C THR A 107 27.52 -2.24 8.95
N GLU A 108 28.13 -2.08 10.13
CA GLU A 108 29.16 -1.06 10.40
C GLU A 108 30.35 -1.16 9.43
N GLU A 109 30.68 -2.38 9.02
CA GLU A 109 31.77 -2.68 8.08
C GLU A 109 31.33 -3.70 7.03
N VAL A 110 32.09 -3.81 5.94
CA VAL A 110 31.93 -4.87 4.94
C VAL A 110 32.36 -6.20 5.57
N LEU A 111 31.41 -7.11 5.74
CA LEU A 111 31.68 -8.44 6.31
C LEU A 111 32.52 -9.29 5.35
N ASP A 112 33.40 -10.16 5.87
CA ASP A 112 34.04 -11.22 5.09
C ASP A 112 33.07 -12.36 4.73
N ASP A 113 33.52 -13.36 3.95
CA ASP A 113 32.67 -14.46 3.46
C ASP A 113 32.13 -15.34 4.60
N GLU A 114 32.96 -15.62 5.60
CA GLU A 114 32.58 -16.44 6.74
C GLU A 114 31.52 -15.73 7.61
N THR A 115 31.76 -14.46 7.94
CA THR A 115 30.87 -13.64 8.76
C THR A 115 29.56 -13.37 8.02
N GLN A 116 29.60 -13.15 6.70
CA GLN A 116 28.38 -13.02 5.91
C GLN A 116 27.56 -14.32 5.89
N ALA A 117 28.21 -15.48 5.77
CA ALA A 117 27.52 -16.77 5.84
C ALA A 117 26.87 -16.98 7.21
N ARG A 118 27.58 -16.64 8.30
CA ARG A 118 27.04 -16.67 9.66
C ARG A 118 25.85 -15.72 9.85
N LEU A 119 25.95 -14.49 9.34
CA LEU A 119 24.83 -13.53 9.37
C LEU A 119 23.61 -14.08 8.64
N ARG A 120 23.82 -14.68 7.47
CA ARG A 120 22.76 -15.30 6.68
C ARG A 120 22.08 -16.43 7.45
N ASP A 121 22.85 -17.36 8.00
CA ASP A 121 22.32 -18.50 8.76
C ASP A 121 21.55 -18.01 10.00
N ALA A 122 22.09 -17.03 10.73
CA ALA A 122 21.44 -16.49 11.94
C ALA A 122 20.13 -15.74 11.63
N LEU A 123 20.10 -14.94 10.55
CA LEU A 123 18.87 -14.28 10.09
C LEU A 123 17.83 -15.28 9.56
N ALA A 124 18.28 -16.36 8.91
CA ALA A 124 17.41 -17.43 8.41
C ALA A 124 16.75 -18.19 9.57
N GLU A 125 17.51 -18.60 10.56
CA GLU A 125 17.00 -19.30 11.75
C GLU A 125 15.99 -18.43 12.52
N ALA A 126 16.33 -17.15 12.71
CA ALA A 126 15.43 -16.19 13.36
C ALA A 126 14.11 -16.03 12.57
N TRP A 127 14.18 -15.98 11.24
CA TRP A 127 13.00 -15.92 10.37
C TRP A 127 12.16 -17.19 10.46
N ALA A 128 12.77 -18.36 10.31
CA ALA A 128 12.09 -19.66 10.35
C ALA A 128 11.33 -19.85 11.67
N THR A 129 12.03 -19.65 12.79
CA THR A 129 11.45 -19.74 14.14
C THR A 129 10.26 -18.80 14.32
N ALA A 130 10.39 -17.54 13.86
CA ALA A 130 9.34 -16.55 14.03
C ALA A 130 8.13 -16.80 13.12
N VAL A 131 8.34 -17.34 11.91
CA VAL A 131 7.25 -17.74 11.01
C VAL A 131 6.43 -18.86 11.62
N GLU A 132 7.07 -19.89 12.19
CA GLU A 132 6.37 -20.98 12.86
C GLU A 132 5.61 -20.49 14.10
N ALA A 133 6.24 -19.63 14.92
CA ALA A 133 5.58 -19.01 16.07
C ALA A 133 4.37 -18.12 15.66
N ALA A 134 4.40 -17.55 14.45
CA ALA A 134 3.29 -16.79 13.88
C ALA A 134 2.18 -17.67 13.26
N GLY A 135 2.30 -19.00 13.33
CA GLY A 135 1.35 -19.97 12.76
C GLY A 135 1.56 -20.20 11.25
N GLY A 136 2.72 -19.84 10.72
CA GLY A 136 3.14 -20.17 9.36
C GLY A 136 3.65 -21.59 9.23
N TYR A 137 3.83 -22.05 7.99
CA TYR A 137 4.48 -23.32 7.70
C TYR A 137 6.00 -23.19 7.85
N SER A 138 6.65 -24.29 8.26
CA SER A 138 8.11 -24.42 8.24
C SER A 138 8.66 -24.02 6.87
N VAL A 139 9.56 -23.04 6.89
CA VAL A 139 10.21 -22.53 5.68
C VAL A 139 11.28 -23.52 5.22
N SER A 140 11.61 -23.50 3.94
CA SER A 140 12.69 -24.36 3.42
C SER A 140 14.04 -23.79 3.86
N GLU A 141 14.75 -24.55 4.69
CA GLU A 141 16.12 -24.27 5.17
C GLU A 141 17.17 -25.13 4.45
N ALA A 142 16.73 -26.12 3.67
CA ALA A 142 17.57 -26.94 2.80
C ALA A 142 16.97 -27.00 1.39
N CYS A 143 17.84 -27.14 0.39
CA CYS A 143 17.49 -27.35 -1.00
C CYS A 143 18.43 -28.41 -1.58
N ASP A 144 17.88 -29.49 -2.10
CA ASP A 144 18.60 -30.57 -2.77
C ASP A 144 18.67 -30.38 -4.30
N ARG A 145 18.07 -29.31 -4.82
CA ARG A 145 17.99 -29.06 -6.26
C ARG A 145 19.41 -28.81 -6.83
N PRO A 146 19.89 -29.66 -7.75
CA PRO A 146 21.19 -29.48 -8.38
C PRO A 146 21.28 -28.13 -9.12
N GLY A 147 22.41 -27.43 -8.96
CA GLY A 147 22.64 -26.13 -9.60
C GLY A 147 21.76 -24.98 -9.08
N CYS A 148 21.09 -25.16 -7.93
CA CYS A 148 20.28 -24.10 -7.37
C CYS A 148 21.13 -22.97 -6.79
N HIS A 149 20.85 -21.73 -7.19
CA HIS A 149 21.50 -20.50 -6.70
C HIS A 149 21.48 -20.32 -5.17
N CYS A 150 20.63 -21.03 -4.43
CA CYS A 150 20.59 -20.95 -2.97
C CYS A 150 21.74 -21.70 -2.26
N GLY A 151 22.58 -22.43 -3.00
CA GLY A 151 23.75 -23.13 -2.46
C GLY A 151 23.39 -24.24 -1.46
N GLY A 152 22.23 -24.87 -1.64
CA GLY A 152 21.77 -25.96 -0.78
C GLY A 152 21.01 -25.53 0.49
N LYS A 153 20.91 -24.23 0.73
CA LYS A 153 20.46 -23.64 2.01
C LYS A 153 18.98 -23.20 2.03
N GLY A 154 18.17 -23.79 1.16
CA GLY A 154 16.73 -23.55 1.10
C GLY A 154 16.31 -22.19 0.52
N HIS A 155 15.00 -21.96 0.46
CA HIS A 155 14.39 -20.78 -0.16
C HIS A 155 13.56 -19.92 0.82
N GLY A 156 13.58 -20.25 2.12
CA GLY A 156 12.90 -19.48 3.17
C GLY A 156 13.50 -18.10 3.42
N PHE A 157 14.83 -18.01 3.28
CA PHE A 157 15.59 -16.79 3.44
C PHE A 157 16.81 -16.78 2.50
N ASP A 158 17.01 -15.66 1.81
CA ASP A 158 18.21 -15.39 1.01
C ASP A 158 18.89 -14.12 1.54
N LEU A 159 20.22 -14.06 1.49
CA LEU A 159 21.02 -12.88 1.83
C LEU A 159 22.24 -12.82 0.93
N ARG A 160 22.36 -11.73 0.17
CA ARG A 160 23.46 -11.50 -0.77
C ARG A 160 24.21 -10.22 -0.43
N PRO A 161 25.55 -10.21 -0.49
CA PRO A 161 26.33 -9.01 -0.28
C PRO A 161 26.16 -8.10 -1.50
N LEU A 162 26.25 -6.78 -1.30
CA LEU A 162 26.11 -5.80 -2.37
C LEU A 162 27.43 -5.10 -2.71
N ASN A 163 28.43 -5.13 -1.82
CA ASN A 163 29.67 -4.35 -1.97
C ASN A 163 30.95 -5.08 -1.52
N LYS A 164 31.14 -6.37 -1.85
CA LYS A 164 32.39 -7.11 -1.60
C LYS A 164 33.42 -7.01 -2.75
N GLY A 165 34.71 -6.86 -2.42
CA GLY A 165 35.89 -7.06 -3.30
C GLY A 165 36.71 -5.80 -3.65
N GLU A 166 37.89 -5.98 -4.27
CA GLU A 166 38.68 -4.90 -4.94
C GLU A 166 37.88 -4.28 -6.11
N GLU A 167 36.89 -5.02 -6.60
CA GLU A 167 35.80 -4.60 -7.48
C GLU A 167 34.72 -3.77 -6.77
N GLY A 168 34.93 -3.29 -5.54
CA GLY A 168 34.03 -2.35 -4.85
C GLY A 168 33.77 -1.04 -5.61
N GLN A 169 34.55 -0.75 -6.66
CA GLN A 169 34.27 0.28 -7.66
C GLN A 169 33.54 -0.23 -8.92
N ALA A 170 33.67 -1.51 -9.28
CA ALA A 170 32.99 -2.13 -10.43
C ALA A 170 31.58 -2.66 -10.07
N ALA A 171 31.31 -3.00 -8.81
CA ALA A 171 29.96 -3.23 -8.31
C ALA A 171 29.11 -1.94 -8.36
N ARG A 172 29.74 -0.76 -8.33
CA ARG A 172 29.06 0.53 -8.59
C ARG A 172 28.42 0.56 -10.00
N TYR A 173 28.88 -0.28 -10.93
CA TYR A 173 28.30 -0.42 -12.27
C TYR A 173 27.15 -1.44 -12.40
N LEU A 174 26.89 -2.30 -11.39
CA LEU A 174 25.67 -3.14 -11.34
C LEU A 174 24.40 -2.29 -11.07
N TYR A 175 24.57 -1.00 -10.75
CA TYR A 175 23.51 -0.06 -10.39
C TYR A 175 23.26 1.03 -11.45
N LYS A 176 24.05 1.07 -12.54
CA LYS A 176 23.96 2.06 -13.61
C LYS A 176 23.88 1.40 -15.00
N ASP A 177 22.67 1.02 -15.41
CA ASP A 177 22.04 1.62 -16.59
C ASP A 177 20.60 1.12 -16.72
N GLY A 178 19.69 2.10 -16.81
CA GLY A 178 18.31 1.86 -17.17
C GLY A 178 18.21 1.89 -18.69
N ASP A 179 18.66 0.83 -19.34
CA ASP A 179 18.13 0.41 -20.64
C ASP A 179 18.78 -0.92 -21.04
N LYS A 180 18.01 -2.01 -21.01
CA LYS A 180 18.23 -3.13 -21.93
C LYS A 180 16.89 -3.68 -22.41
N ALA A 181 16.62 -3.35 -23.66
CA ALA A 181 15.78 -4.15 -24.54
C ALA A 181 16.12 -5.65 -24.37
N LYS A 182 15.06 -6.46 -24.28
CA LYS A 182 15.00 -7.93 -24.47
C LYS A 182 16.28 -8.71 -24.11
N GLY A 183 16.30 -9.27 -22.89
CA GLY A 183 17.21 -10.36 -22.50
C GLY A 183 18.15 -10.00 -21.36
N GLY A 184 17.86 -10.52 -20.15
CA GLY A 184 18.80 -10.59 -19.03
C GLY A 184 19.28 -9.25 -18.46
N GLY A 185 18.41 -8.47 -17.82
CA GLY A 185 18.76 -7.22 -17.13
C GLY A 185 18.70 -7.33 -15.61
N VAL A 186 19.77 -6.93 -14.92
CA VAL A 186 19.85 -6.80 -13.46
C VAL A 186 19.02 -5.60 -13.01
N ALA A 187 18.16 -5.79 -11.98
CA ALA A 187 17.34 -4.71 -11.43
C ALA A 187 18.09 -3.91 -10.36
N LYS A 188 18.00 -2.57 -10.44
CA LYS A 188 18.53 -1.66 -9.42
C LYS A 188 17.88 -1.93 -8.07
N ILE A 189 18.64 -1.82 -6.97
CA ILE A 189 18.12 -2.07 -5.60
C ILE A 189 16.92 -1.18 -5.27
N GLY A 190 16.92 0.06 -5.76
CA GLY A 190 15.79 0.96 -5.62
C GLY A 190 14.52 0.39 -6.26
N LEU A 191 14.62 -0.30 -7.40
CA LEU A 191 13.48 -0.95 -8.05
C LEU A 191 13.04 -2.20 -7.29
N GLU A 192 13.99 -3.01 -6.80
CA GLU A 192 13.68 -4.19 -5.99
C GLU A 192 13.00 -3.83 -4.65
N LEU A 193 13.34 -2.67 -4.05
CA LEU A 193 12.77 -2.21 -2.77
C LEU A 193 11.61 -1.19 -2.91
N ALA A 194 11.42 -0.56 -4.07
CA ALA A 194 10.36 0.44 -4.25
C ALA A 194 9.30 0.05 -5.27
N SER A 195 9.49 -0.97 -6.10
CA SER A 195 8.54 -1.25 -7.18
C SER A 195 7.41 -2.22 -6.77
N ASP A 196 6.17 -1.74 -6.88
CA ASP A 196 4.97 -2.56 -7.16
C ASP A 196 4.89 -2.92 -8.69
N ASN A 197 5.96 -2.64 -9.45
CA ASN A 197 6.04 -2.63 -10.93
C ASN A 197 6.87 -3.79 -11.51
N LYS A 198 7.18 -4.83 -10.72
CA LYS A 198 7.82 -6.02 -11.28
C LYS A 198 6.86 -6.63 -12.30
N ALA A 199 7.11 -6.36 -13.59
CA ALA A 199 6.59 -7.17 -14.66
C ALA A 199 7.00 -8.59 -14.32
N ALA A 200 6.03 -9.50 -14.19
CA ALA A 200 6.30 -10.84 -13.71
C ALA A 200 7.44 -11.46 -14.52
N ARG A 201 8.57 -11.74 -13.83
CA ARG A 201 9.72 -12.44 -14.41
C ARG A 201 9.27 -13.88 -14.66
N LEU A 202 8.79 -14.16 -15.87
CA LEU A 202 8.39 -15.48 -16.37
C LEU A 202 7.17 -16.11 -15.63
N ASP A 203 6.38 -16.92 -16.35
CA ASP A 203 5.35 -17.83 -15.84
C ASP A 203 4.16 -17.27 -15.06
N GLY A 204 3.18 -16.64 -15.74
CA GLY A 204 1.78 -16.62 -15.28
C GLY A 204 1.50 -15.94 -13.92
N ARG A 205 2.45 -15.20 -13.37
CA ARG A 205 2.30 -14.38 -12.16
C ARG A 205 1.97 -12.95 -12.55
N MET A 206 1.35 -12.22 -11.63
CA MET A 206 0.99 -10.82 -11.79
C MET A 206 1.46 -10.04 -10.57
N GLY A 207 2.19 -8.96 -10.82
CA GLY A 207 2.42 -7.94 -9.81
C GLY A 207 1.12 -7.22 -9.41
N PRO A 208 1.17 -6.37 -8.38
CA PRO A 208 0.03 -5.60 -7.88
C PRO A 208 -0.77 -4.83 -8.94
N LEU A 209 -0.05 -4.15 -9.82
CA LEU A 209 -0.63 -3.27 -10.84
C LEU A 209 -1.11 -4.08 -12.03
N GLU A 210 -0.35 -5.09 -12.46
CA GLU A 210 -0.76 -6.05 -13.50
C GLU A 210 -2.04 -6.78 -13.12
N LEU A 211 -2.17 -7.21 -11.86
CA LEU A 211 -3.41 -7.83 -11.35
C LEU A 211 -4.57 -6.84 -11.36
N GLY A 212 -4.32 -5.57 -11.05
CA GLY A 212 -5.31 -4.50 -11.11
C GLY A 212 -5.80 -4.24 -12.53
N ASP A 213 -4.89 -4.15 -13.49
CA ASP A 213 -5.20 -3.96 -14.91
C ASP A 213 -5.96 -5.16 -15.47
N ALA A 214 -5.53 -6.38 -15.13
CA ALA A 214 -6.20 -7.61 -15.53
C ALA A 214 -7.61 -7.72 -14.92
N ALA A 215 -7.78 -7.36 -13.65
CA ALA A 215 -9.08 -7.29 -12.99
C ALA A 215 -10.00 -6.23 -13.63
N ALA A 216 -9.47 -5.06 -13.99
CA ALA A 216 -10.23 -4.02 -14.67
C ALA A 216 -10.71 -4.47 -16.06
N ALA A 217 -9.82 -5.10 -16.83
CA ALA A 217 -10.16 -5.65 -18.15
C ALA A 217 -11.22 -6.77 -18.04
N GLU A 218 -11.10 -7.66 -17.05
CA GLU A 218 -12.10 -8.69 -16.78
C GLU A 218 -13.47 -8.10 -16.46
N LEU A 219 -13.51 -7.10 -15.57
CA LEU A 219 -14.75 -6.45 -15.17
C LEU A 219 -15.45 -5.76 -16.35
N LEU A 220 -14.68 -5.09 -17.23
CA LEU A 220 -15.20 -4.47 -18.43
C LEU A 220 -15.79 -5.50 -19.40
N ARG A 221 -15.10 -6.64 -19.58
CA ARG A 221 -15.52 -7.71 -20.49
C ARG A 221 -16.76 -8.46 -20.00
N LEU A 222 -16.83 -8.75 -18.71
CA LEU A 222 -17.90 -9.59 -18.13
C LEU A 222 -19.10 -8.77 -17.64
N GLY A 223 -18.94 -7.48 -17.37
CA GLY A 223 -19.96 -6.64 -16.73
C GLY A 223 -20.21 -6.99 -15.26
N GLN A 224 -19.51 -7.98 -14.71
CA GLN A 224 -19.60 -8.44 -13.32
C GLN A 224 -18.23 -8.91 -12.81
N PRO A 225 -18.00 -8.95 -11.49
CA PRO A 225 -16.74 -9.45 -10.92
C PRO A 225 -16.46 -10.90 -11.33
N GLY A 226 -15.29 -11.15 -11.91
CA GLY A 226 -14.75 -12.49 -12.11
C GLY A 226 -13.61 -12.81 -11.12
N PRO A 227 -12.90 -13.94 -11.32
CA PRO A 227 -11.84 -14.38 -10.42
C PRO A 227 -10.71 -13.37 -10.20
N LEU A 228 -10.29 -12.61 -11.22
CA LEU A 228 -9.22 -11.61 -11.06
C LEU A 228 -9.70 -10.43 -10.22
N VAL A 229 -10.96 -9.98 -10.44
CA VAL A 229 -11.58 -8.93 -9.61
C VAL A 229 -11.67 -9.38 -8.15
N GLU A 230 -12.05 -10.63 -7.88
CA GLU A 230 -12.09 -11.17 -6.52
C GLU A 230 -10.70 -11.18 -5.86
N LYS A 231 -9.66 -11.58 -6.60
CA LYS A 231 -8.28 -11.58 -6.11
C LYS A 231 -7.75 -10.18 -5.85
N TYR A 232 -8.02 -9.24 -6.76
CA TYR A 232 -7.65 -7.85 -6.56
C TYR A 232 -8.34 -7.26 -5.32
N ARG A 233 -9.63 -7.56 -5.09
CA ARG A 233 -10.35 -7.14 -3.87
C ARG A 233 -9.80 -7.80 -2.60
N GLU A 234 -9.45 -9.09 -2.67
CA GLU A 234 -8.80 -9.82 -1.57
C GLU A 234 -7.51 -9.10 -1.13
N ARG A 235 -6.68 -8.72 -2.11
CA ARG A 235 -5.45 -7.94 -1.91
C ARG A 235 -5.75 -6.56 -1.34
N GLU A 236 -6.64 -5.79 -1.97
CA GLU A 236 -6.99 -4.43 -1.54
C GLU A 236 -7.47 -4.40 -0.08
N PHE A 237 -8.29 -5.38 0.29
CA PHE A 237 -8.73 -5.55 1.66
C PHE A 237 -7.54 -5.82 2.61
N GLY A 238 -6.63 -6.69 2.20
CA GLY A 238 -5.54 -7.19 3.02
C GLY A 238 -4.35 -6.26 3.21
N VAL A 239 -3.97 -5.50 2.18
CA VAL A 239 -2.81 -4.57 2.23
C VAL A 239 -3.07 -3.35 3.10
N PHE A 240 -4.32 -3.10 3.48
CA PHE A 240 -4.67 -2.02 4.39
C PHE A 240 -3.92 -2.17 5.73
N GLN A 241 -3.29 -1.07 6.17
CA GLN A 241 -2.40 -1.01 7.34
C GLN A 241 -1.08 -1.79 7.24
N VAL A 242 -0.81 -2.46 6.12
CA VAL A 242 0.53 -3.00 5.87
C VAL A 242 1.47 -1.85 5.59
N ARG A 243 2.50 -1.69 6.42
CA ARG A 243 3.57 -0.73 6.18
C ARG A 243 4.46 -1.28 5.06
N LYS A 244 4.10 -0.95 3.81
CA LYS A 244 4.79 -1.44 2.61
C LYS A 244 6.27 -1.08 2.54
N HIS A 245 6.68 0.02 3.15
CA HIS A 245 8.07 0.46 3.14
C HIS A 245 8.45 1.02 4.51
N TYR A 246 9.63 0.65 4.99
CA TYR A 246 10.13 1.08 6.28
C TYR A 246 11.66 1.11 6.30
N ARG A 247 12.20 2.25 6.74
CA ARG A 247 13.61 2.41 7.10
C ARG A 247 13.72 2.61 8.61
N THR A 248 14.66 1.94 9.27
CA THR A 248 14.88 2.11 10.72
C THR A 248 15.32 3.54 11.05
N GLN A 249 15.00 3.99 12.27
CA GLN A 249 15.34 5.36 12.69
C GLN A 249 16.85 5.58 12.81
N ASN A 250 17.61 4.57 13.23
CA ASN A 250 19.07 4.66 13.28
C ASN A 250 19.66 4.84 11.88
N LEU A 251 19.13 4.12 10.88
CA LEU A 251 19.58 4.26 9.51
C LEU A 251 19.22 5.65 8.92
N ASN A 252 18.04 6.19 9.22
CA ASN A 252 17.70 7.58 8.87
C ASN A 252 18.68 8.60 9.47
N LYS A 253 19.02 8.44 10.76
CA LYS A 253 19.97 9.32 11.45
C LYS A 253 21.35 9.22 10.81
N LEU A 254 21.81 8.01 10.50
CA LEU A 254 23.10 7.80 9.84
C LEU A 254 23.14 8.46 8.46
N ILE A 255 22.16 8.20 7.60
CA ILE A 255 22.08 8.81 6.26
C ILE A 255 22.13 10.34 6.33
N LYS A 256 21.39 10.93 7.29
CA LYS A 256 21.42 12.37 7.52
C LYS A 256 22.78 12.86 8.04
N ALA A 257 23.40 12.15 8.98
CA ALA A 257 24.70 12.51 9.53
C ALA A 257 25.82 12.45 8.48
N LEU A 258 25.74 11.52 7.54
CA LEU A 258 26.65 11.41 6.40
C LEU A 258 26.36 12.44 5.28
N GLY A 259 25.30 13.24 5.40
CA GLY A 259 24.93 14.23 4.39
C GLY A 259 24.49 13.60 3.05
N ILE A 260 24.04 12.35 3.06
CA ILE A 260 23.60 11.66 1.84
C ILE A 260 22.31 12.33 1.33
N PRO A 261 22.27 12.86 0.10
CA PRO A 261 21.10 13.54 -0.43
C PRO A 261 19.87 12.62 -0.48
N GLN A 262 18.73 13.14 -0.05
CA GLN A 262 17.43 12.47 -0.14
C GLN A 262 16.39 13.45 -0.67
N ASP A 263 15.50 12.98 -1.53
CA ASP A 263 14.31 13.74 -1.94
C ASP A 263 13.30 13.74 -0.79
N GLU A 264 13.15 14.89 -0.14
CA GLU A 264 12.26 15.08 1.01
C GLU A 264 10.83 15.50 0.61
N ARG A 265 10.55 15.62 -0.70
CA ARG A 265 9.22 16.02 -1.17
C ARG A 265 8.15 15.06 -0.65
N THR A 266 7.03 15.62 -0.24
CA THR A 266 5.85 14.84 0.14
C THR A 266 5.29 14.09 -1.06
N LYS A 267 4.44 13.10 -0.82
CA LYS A 267 3.78 12.37 -1.92
C LYS A 267 2.98 13.32 -2.79
N GLU A 268 2.31 14.27 -2.15
CA GLU A 268 1.48 15.30 -2.78
C GLU A 268 2.35 16.15 -3.71
N GLN A 269 3.54 16.57 -3.25
CA GLN A 269 4.52 17.31 -4.07
C GLN A 269 5.10 16.47 -5.22
N ILE A 270 5.28 15.16 -5.04
CA ILE A 270 5.80 14.26 -6.10
C ILE A 270 4.73 13.97 -7.17
N THR A 271 3.46 13.88 -6.78
CA THR A 271 2.32 13.67 -7.68
C THR A 271 1.66 14.95 -8.12
N ASP A 272 2.29 16.09 -7.82
CA ASP A 272 1.79 17.38 -8.27
C ASP A 272 1.98 17.47 -9.78
N ASP A 273 0.96 16.97 -10.49
CA ASP A 273 0.86 17.01 -11.93
C ASP A 273 0.21 18.32 -12.39
N THR A 274 0.07 19.33 -11.51
CA THR A 274 -0.53 20.63 -11.86
C THR A 274 0.36 21.50 -12.74
N VAL A 275 1.63 21.11 -12.95
CA VAL A 275 2.53 21.76 -13.91
C VAL A 275 1.94 21.63 -15.31
N GLY A 276 1.42 22.73 -15.85
CA GLY A 276 0.76 22.79 -17.15
C GLY A 276 -0.75 22.52 -17.12
N LEU A 277 -1.35 22.28 -15.96
CA LEU A 277 -2.81 22.20 -15.83
C LEU A 277 -3.40 23.60 -15.66
N THR A 278 -4.40 23.91 -16.47
CA THR A 278 -5.21 25.11 -16.31
C THR A 278 -6.30 24.83 -15.29
N ALA A 279 -6.33 25.57 -14.18
CA ALA A 279 -7.47 25.54 -13.29
C ALA A 279 -8.72 25.99 -14.08
N ILE A 280 -9.77 25.16 -14.08
CA ILE A 280 -11.02 25.44 -14.82
C ILE A 280 -12.16 25.86 -13.91
N ALA A 281 -12.10 25.53 -12.61
CA ALA A 281 -13.13 25.86 -11.64
C ALA A 281 -12.59 25.74 -10.22
N VAL A 282 -13.05 26.60 -9.32
CA VAL A 282 -12.84 26.43 -7.87
C VAL A 282 -14.17 25.98 -7.25
N ILE A 283 -14.16 24.81 -6.62
CA ILE A 283 -15.33 24.27 -5.94
C ILE A 283 -15.12 24.42 -4.43
N PRO A 284 -15.86 25.30 -3.74
CA PRO A 284 -15.81 25.42 -2.28
C PRO A 284 -16.03 24.07 -1.60
N ALA A 285 -15.34 23.85 -0.49
CA ALA A 285 -15.41 22.59 0.25
C ALA A 285 -16.86 22.24 0.68
N SER A 286 -17.66 23.24 1.03
CA SER A 286 -19.09 23.07 1.36
C SER A 286 -19.87 22.48 0.19
N THR A 287 -19.73 23.04 -1.02
CA THR A 287 -20.34 22.52 -2.25
C THR A 287 -19.83 21.12 -2.57
N TRP A 288 -18.51 20.92 -2.48
CA TRP A 288 -17.87 19.63 -2.77
C TRP A 288 -18.44 18.51 -1.90
N TYR A 289 -18.41 18.67 -0.58
CA TYR A 289 -18.83 17.59 0.33
C TYR A 289 -20.34 17.40 0.39
N ARG A 290 -21.14 18.47 0.27
CA ARG A 290 -22.60 18.38 0.37
C ARG A 290 -23.25 17.90 -0.93
N HIS A 291 -22.79 18.37 -2.08
CA HIS A 291 -23.49 18.19 -3.36
C HIS A 291 -22.76 17.30 -4.37
N ILE A 292 -21.43 17.15 -4.27
CA ILE A 292 -20.65 16.37 -5.25
C ILE A 292 -20.21 15.02 -4.65
N ALA A 293 -19.39 15.03 -3.61
CA ALA A 293 -18.79 13.81 -3.06
C ALA A 293 -19.82 12.83 -2.46
N ARG A 294 -20.94 13.37 -1.93
CA ARG A 294 -22.02 12.59 -1.31
C ARG A 294 -22.84 11.78 -2.31
N HIS A 295 -22.89 12.21 -3.57
CA HIS A 295 -23.67 11.55 -4.62
C HIS A 295 -22.75 10.65 -5.45
N LYS A 296 -23.10 9.36 -5.55
CA LYS A 296 -22.33 8.39 -6.35
C LYS A 296 -22.28 8.85 -7.81
N GLY A 297 -21.12 8.70 -8.46
CA GLY A 297 -20.93 9.06 -9.87
C GLY A 297 -20.42 10.49 -10.11
N ARG A 298 -20.94 11.50 -9.39
CA ARG A 298 -20.66 12.92 -9.68
C ARG A 298 -19.17 13.31 -9.68
N ARG A 299 -18.36 12.70 -8.81
CA ARG A 299 -16.90 12.91 -8.80
C ARG A 299 -16.25 12.50 -10.13
N LEU A 300 -16.66 11.35 -10.66
CA LEU A 300 -16.14 10.82 -11.92
C LEU A 300 -16.68 11.63 -13.11
N ASP A 301 -17.95 12.03 -13.07
CA ASP A 301 -18.55 12.84 -14.12
C ASP A 301 -17.83 14.19 -14.27
N LEU A 302 -17.48 14.84 -13.15
CA LEU A 302 -16.70 16.08 -13.15
C LEU A 302 -15.36 15.91 -13.86
N VAL A 303 -14.60 14.85 -13.53
CA VAL A 303 -13.29 14.57 -14.16
C VAL A 303 -13.47 14.31 -15.65
N LYS A 304 -14.39 13.42 -16.04
CA LYS A 304 -14.61 13.07 -17.46
C LYS A 304 -15.06 14.26 -18.30
N VAL A 305 -15.94 15.09 -17.75
CA VAL A 305 -16.45 16.27 -18.45
C VAL A 305 -15.38 17.36 -18.53
N ALA A 306 -14.60 17.55 -17.47
CA ALA A 306 -13.43 18.45 -17.49
C ALA A 306 -12.43 18.04 -18.57
N GLU A 307 -12.04 16.77 -18.62
CA GLU A 307 -11.07 16.26 -19.59
C GLU A 307 -11.57 16.32 -21.04
N ARG A 308 -12.85 16.02 -21.27
CA ARG A 308 -13.41 15.93 -22.62
C ARG A 308 -13.89 17.26 -23.19
N TYR A 309 -14.41 18.14 -22.35
CA TYR A 309 -15.15 19.32 -22.78
C TYR A 309 -14.70 20.62 -22.08
N GLY A 310 -13.71 20.55 -21.18
CA GLY A 310 -13.17 21.71 -20.47
C GLY A 310 -14.21 22.46 -19.64
N LEU A 311 -13.95 23.75 -19.41
CA LEU A 311 -14.80 24.67 -18.64
C LEU A 311 -16.28 24.68 -19.11
N PRO A 312 -16.60 24.79 -20.42
CA PRO A 312 -18.00 24.81 -20.87
C PRO A 312 -18.78 23.55 -20.47
N GLY A 313 -18.12 22.38 -20.51
CA GLY A 313 -18.71 21.12 -20.08
C GLY A 313 -18.96 21.11 -18.58
N VAL A 314 -17.95 21.49 -17.78
CA VAL A 314 -18.04 21.51 -16.32
C VAL A 314 -19.15 22.44 -15.85
N ARG A 315 -19.27 23.61 -16.47
CA ARG A 315 -20.34 24.56 -16.17
C ARG A 315 -21.73 23.97 -16.41
N ARG A 316 -21.96 23.40 -17.60
CA ARG A 316 -23.24 22.72 -17.92
C ARG A 316 -23.54 21.57 -16.96
N LEU A 317 -22.53 20.78 -16.60
CA LEU A 317 -22.70 19.66 -15.68
C LEU A 317 -23.09 20.12 -14.28
N VAL A 318 -22.39 21.11 -13.74
CA VAL A 318 -22.65 21.68 -12.42
C VAL A 318 -24.04 22.32 -12.37
N GLU A 319 -24.42 23.09 -13.39
CA GLU A 319 -25.75 23.69 -13.51
C GLU A 319 -26.85 22.61 -13.62
N SER A 320 -26.59 21.49 -14.30
CA SER A 320 -27.52 20.35 -14.35
C SER A 320 -27.77 19.69 -12.99
N TRP A 321 -26.91 19.92 -12.00
CA TRP A 321 -27.07 19.46 -10.62
C TRP A 321 -27.78 20.49 -9.73
N GLY A 322 -28.20 21.61 -10.29
CA GLY A 322 -28.84 22.72 -9.58
C GLY A 322 -27.87 23.61 -8.82
N LEU A 323 -26.57 23.58 -9.16
CA LEU A 323 -25.57 24.47 -8.58
C LEU A 323 -25.38 25.71 -9.47
N VAL A 324 -25.16 26.86 -8.86
CA VAL A 324 -25.03 28.15 -9.57
C VAL A 324 -23.56 28.53 -9.73
N TRP A 325 -23.13 28.73 -10.99
CA TRP A 325 -21.79 29.25 -11.29
C TRP A 325 -21.64 30.70 -10.79
N GLY A 326 -20.50 31.04 -10.19
CA GLY A 326 -20.25 32.31 -9.49
C GLY A 326 -20.73 32.35 -8.03
N LYS A 327 -21.46 31.32 -7.57
CA LYS A 327 -21.91 31.22 -6.17
C LYS A 327 -21.48 29.90 -5.52
N ASP A 328 -21.91 28.78 -6.10
CA ASP A 328 -21.63 27.43 -5.57
C ASP A 328 -20.36 26.83 -6.18
N VAL A 329 -19.99 27.27 -7.37
CA VAL A 329 -18.72 26.97 -8.06
C VAL A 329 -18.20 28.27 -8.64
N LEU A 330 -16.93 28.57 -8.44
CA LEU A 330 -16.31 29.85 -8.79
C LEU A 330 -15.39 29.69 -9.99
N ASP A 331 -15.18 30.80 -10.70
CA ASP A 331 -14.13 30.87 -11.71
C ASP A 331 -12.76 30.60 -11.07
N PRO A 332 -11.84 29.96 -11.81
CA PRO A 332 -10.46 29.83 -11.35
C PRO A 332 -9.88 31.23 -11.12
N PRO A 333 -9.04 31.43 -10.09
CA PRO A 333 -8.34 32.70 -9.93
C PRO A 333 -7.59 33.02 -11.24
N GLN A 334 -7.73 34.25 -11.75
CA GLN A 334 -6.95 34.68 -12.91
C GLN A 334 -5.47 34.45 -12.59
N ALA A 335 -4.74 33.87 -13.53
CA ALA A 335 -3.32 33.57 -13.37
C ALA A 335 -2.55 34.85 -13.04
N LEU A 336 -2.36 35.10 -11.74
CA LEU A 336 -1.24 35.89 -11.29
C LEU A 336 0.00 35.08 -11.69
N GLY A 337 0.93 35.71 -12.41
CA GLY A 337 2.21 35.09 -12.76
C GLY A 337 2.95 34.56 -11.52
N PRO A 338 4.08 33.87 -11.69
CA PRO A 338 4.77 33.17 -10.61
C PRO A 338 5.35 34.19 -9.62
N ALA A 339 4.52 34.62 -8.67
CA ALA A 339 4.86 35.40 -7.50
C ALA A 339 3.98 34.84 -6.38
N ASP A 340 4.63 34.08 -5.50
CA ASP A 340 4.24 33.68 -4.16
C ASP A 340 2.82 34.04 -3.73
N LEU A 341 1.93 33.03 -3.74
CA LEU A 341 0.72 33.07 -2.93
C LEU A 341 1.15 33.14 -1.45
N ASN A 342 1.17 34.34 -0.88
CA ASN A 342 1.45 34.51 0.54
C ASN A 342 0.27 33.97 1.38
N ALA A 343 0.57 33.49 2.58
CA ALA A 343 -0.42 32.85 3.46
C ALA A 343 -1.58 33.78 3.86
N GLU A 344 -1.43 35.10 3.71
CA GLU A 344 -2.46 36.09 3.98
C GLU A 344 -3.53 36.16 2.87
N GLN A 345 -3.17 35.91 1.60
CA GLN A 345 -4.13 35.89 0.47
C GLN A 345 -4.98 34.62 0.40
N LEU A 346 -4.51 33.52 1.01
CA LEU A 346 -5.29 32.29 1.20
C LEU A 346 -6.29 32.38 2.37
N ALA A 347 -6.20 33.43 3.21
CA ALA A 347 -7.19 33.71 4.23
C ALA A 347 -8.38 34.47 3.62
N LEU A 348 -9.21 33.75 2.85
CA LEU A 348 -10.56 34.20 2.56
C LEU A 348 -11.27 34.42 3.90
N GLN A 349 -11.75 35.66 4.12
CA GLN A 349 -12.58 36.02 5.26
C GLN A 349 -13.68 34.97 5.44
N GLU A 350 -13.59 34.20 6.52
CA GLU A 350 -14.67 33.31 6.92
C GLU A 350 -15.96 34.13 7.02
N PRO A 351 -17.04 33.75 6.33
CA PRO A 351 -18.35 34.28 6.63
C PRO A 351 -18.64 33.97 8.10
N ARG A 352 -18.60 35.00 8.94
CA ARG A 352 -19.12 34.96 10.30
C ARG A 352 -20.61 34.66 10.19
N GLU A 353 -20.97 33.44 10.60
CA GLU A 353 -22.29 32.77 10.67
C GLU A 353 -22.16 31.47 9.85
N ILE A 354 -22.12 30.26 10.44
CA ILE A 354 -23.19 29.62 11.20
C ILE A 354 -22.59 28.52 12.13
N PRO A 355 -22.33 28.80 13.43
CA PRO A 355 -21.91 27.77 14.40
C PRO A 355 -22.97 26.69 14.65
N ALA A 356 -24.26 27.02 14.45
CA ALA A 356 -25.39 26.14 14.73
C ALA A 356 -25.45 24.93 13.76
N ALA A 357 -25.17 25.13 12.47
CA ALA A 357 -25.24 24.08 11.46
C ALA A 357 -24.07 23.09 11.56
N GLU A 358 -22.90 23.56 12.01
CA GLU A 358 -21.77 22.67 12.27
C GLU A 358 -21.98 21.85 13.56
N ALA A 359 -22.55 22.47 14.59
CA ALA A 359 -22.97 21.77 15.81
C ALA A 359 -24.05 20.71 15.51
N GLU A 360 -25.05 21.06 14.70
CA GLU A 360 -26.11 20.15 14.26
C GLU A 360 -25.56 18.99 13.41
N PHE A 361 -24.62 19.27 12.50
CA PHE A 361 -23.93 18.22 11.73
C PHE A 361 -23.11 17.27 12.62
N ARG A 362 -22.38 17.80 13.60
CA ARG A 362 -21.62 16.98 14.56
C ARG A 362 -22.55 16.16 15.45
N ALA A 363 -23.67 16.72 15.90
CA ALA A 363 -24.68 16.02 16.69
C ALA A 363 -25.35 14.90 15.90
N ALA A 364 -25.77 15.15 14.66
CA ALA A 364 -26.37 14.16 13.78
C ALA A 364 -25.38 13.00 13.47
N ARG A 365 -24.10 13.32 13.25
CA ARG A 365 -23.06 12.32 13.02
C ARG A 365 -22.76 11.47 14.26
N LYS A 366 -22.79 12.09 15.45
CA LYS A 366 -22.64 11.38 16.73
C LYS A 366 -23.82 10.43 16.96
N ALA A 367 -25.06 10.89 16.78
CA ALA A 367 -26.27 10.08 16.90
C ALA A 367 -26.28 8.88 15.91
N ALA A 368 -25.87 9.10 14.66
CA ALA A 368 -25.78 8.02 13.66
C ALA A 368 -24.72 6.97 14.03
N ASN A 369 -23.58 7.40 14.59
CA ASN A 369 -22.54 6.48 15.05
C ASN A 369 -22.98 5.69 16.30
N GLU A 370 -23.69 6.32 17.23
CA GLU A 370 -24.25 5.66 18.42
C GLU A 370 -25.33 4.65 18.05
N ALA A 371 -26.22 4.98 17.10
CA ALA A 371 -27.20 4.04 16.58
C ALA A 371 -26.52 2.82 15.93
N ARG A 372 -25.51 3.06 15.08
CA ARG A 372 -24.74 1.98 14.45
C ARG A 372 -23.97 1.12 15.46
N ALA A 373 -23.42 1.72 16.51
CA ALA A 373 -22.76 0.98 17.59
C ALA A 373 -23.74 0.08 18.36
N LYS A 374 -24.97 0.56 18.63
CA LYS A 374 -26.04 -0.23 19.25
C LYS A 374 -26.50 -1.38 18.34
N ASP A 375 -26.63 -1.14 17.04
CA ASP A 375 -27.01 -2.19 16.08
C ASP A 375 -25.94 -3.28 15.98
N VAL A 376 -24.67 -2.89 15.94
CA VAL A 376 -23.53 -3.82 15.93
C VAL A 376 -23.46 -4.60 17.24
N ALA A 377 -23.65 -3.94 18.38
CA ALA A 377 -23.70 -4.62 19.68
C ALA A 377 -24.87 -5.61 19.78
N ALA A 378 -26.06 -5.24 19.31
CA ALA A 378 -27.23 -6.11 19.29
C ALA A 378 -27.11 -7.27 18.29
N ALA A 379 -26.38 -7.08 17.18
CA ALA A 379 -26.05 -8.15 16.24
C ALA A 379 -25.04 -9.15 16.84
N LEU A 380 -24.01 -8.63 17.52
CA LEU A 380 -23.02 -9.45 18.21
C LEU A 380 -23.61 -10.20 19.41
N ASP A 381 -24.54 -9.60 20.16
CA ASP A 381 -25.24 -10.26 21.26
C ASP A 381 -26.15 -11.40 20.76
N ARG A 382 -26.87 -11.19 19.64
CA ARG A 382 -27.63 -12.25 18.96
C ARG A 382 -26.75 -13.41 18.50
N PHE A 383 -25.53 -13.11 18.05
CA PHE A 383 -24.56 -14.13 17.62
C PHE A 383 -23.99 -14.90 18.82
N ARG A 384 -23.80 -14.25 19.96
CA ARG A 384 -23.25 -14.84 21.18
C ARG A 384 -24.28 -15.62 21.99
N ASN A 385 -25.56 -15.23 21.95
CA ASN A 385 -26.65 -15.83 22.72
C ASN A 385 -27.83 -16.24 21.80
N PRO A 386 -27.68 -17.31 21.00
CA PRO A 386 -28.69 -17.70 20.00
C PRO A 386 -30.01 -18.24 20.59
N ARG A 387 -30.11 -18.44 21.91
CA ARG A 387 -31.29 -19.01 22.59
C ARG A 387 -32.21 -17.97 23.26
N ARG A 388 -31.99 -16.67 23.04
CA ARG A 388 -32.90 -15.65 23.57
C ARG A 388 -34.07 -15.48 22.59
N ASP A 389 -35.15 -16.22 22.84
CA ASP A 389 -36.40 -16.10 22.07
C ASP A 389 -36.97 -14.68 22.21
N VAL A 390 -36.82 -13.89 21.14
CA VAL A 390 -37.61 -12.68 20.94
C VAL A 390 -38.76 -13.05 20.01
N PRO A 391 -40.03 -12.91 20.42
CA PRO A 391 -41.15 -13.27 19.57
C PRO A 391 -41.14 -12.40 18.31
N ILE A 392 -40.92 -13.03 17.16
CA ILE A 392 -41.03 -12.38 15.86
C ILE A 392 -42.50 -12.07 15.64
N LYS A 393 -42.90 -10.80 15.77
CA LYS A 393 -44.20 -10.34 15.28
C LYS A 393 -44.17 -10.33 13.75
N VAL A 394 -44.54 -11.45 13.16
CA VAL A 394 -44.86 -11.53 11.73
C VAL A 394 -46.19 -10.80 11.53
N SER A 395 -46.14 -9.60 10.97
CA SER A 395 -47.33 -8.92 10.47
C SER A 395 -47.79 -9.62 9.18
N LEU A 396 -48.77 -10.50 9.31
CA LEU A 396 -49.47 -11.05 8.16
C LEU A 396 -50.28 -9.93 7.49
N LYS A 397 -49.94 -9.59 6.25
CA LYS A 397 -50.73 -8.66 5.42
C LYS A 397 -52.18 -9.14 5.38
N LYS A 398 -53.12 -8.22 5.62
CA LYS A 398 -54.57 -8.47 5.51
C LYS A 398 -54.89 -9.08 4.13
N PRO A 399 -55.78 -10.09 4.05
CA PRO A 399 -56.22 -10.63 2.79
C PRO A 399 -56.96 -9.57 1.97
N ILE A 400 -56.64 -9.49 0.68
CA ILE A 400 -57.31 -8.63 -0.29
C ILE A 400 -58.74 -9.17 -0.43
N ARG A 401 -59.74 -8.35 -0.06
CA ARG A 401 -61.16 -8.66 -0.28
C ARG A 401 -61.42 -8.77 -1.78
N ALA A 402 -61.95 -9.90 -2.21
CA ALA A 402 -62.44 -10.10 -3.57
C ALA A 402 -63.61 -9.14 -3.85
N LYS A 403 -63.51 -8.36 -4.93
CA LYS A 403 -64.63 -7.59 -5.49
C LYS A 403 -65.68 -8.57 -6.04
N GLN A 404 -66.87 -8.56 -5.47
CA GLN A 404 -68.04 -9.20 -6.08
C GLN A 404 -68.34 -8.50 -7.41
N ARG A 405 -68.46 -9.28 -8.49
CA ARG A 405 -69.03 -8.82 -9.77
C ARG A 405 -70.55 -8.67 -9.59
N PRO A 406 -71.18 -7.62 -10.11
CA PRO A 406 -72.64 -7.55 -10.14
C PRO A 406 -73.17 -8.58 -11.13
N ALA A 407 -74.20 -9.32 -10.72
CA ALA A 407 -74.96 -10.20 -11.59
C ALA A 407 -75.91 -9.38 -12.47
N ALA A 408 -76.12 -9.88 -13.70
CA ALA A 408 -77.09 -9.41 -14.67
C ALA A 408 -78.53 -9.73 -14.24
#